data_AF-G4WS99-F1
#
_entry.id   AF-G4WS99-F1
#
_cell.length_a   1.000
_cell.length_b   1.000
_cell.length_c   1.000
_cell.angle_alpha   90.00
_cell.angle_beta   90.00
_cell.angle_gamma   90.00
#
_symmetry.space_group_name_H-M   'P 1'
#
loop_
_entity.id
_entity.type
_entity.pdbx_description
1 polymer ?
#
loop_
_entity_poly.entity_id
_entity_poly.type
_entity_poly.pdbx_seq_one_letter_code
_entity_poly.pdbx_strand_id
1 'polypeptide(L)'
;YWDADYAVKETDVLALFRITPQPGVDPVEAAAAIAGESSTATWTVVWTDLLTACDLYRAKAYRVDPVPSSDDQFFAYIAYDIDLFEEGSIANLTASIIGNVFGFKAVKALRLPFMRWRERFLFAMEGVNRASAATGETKGHYLNVTAGTMEDMYERAEFSKEVGSIICMIDLVIGYTAIQSMAKWARANDMILHLHRAGNSTYSRQKNHGMNFRVICKWMRMAGVDHIHAGTVVGKLEGDPLMIKGFYNTLLCPKTDINLPEGIFFDQDFASLRKVMPVASGGIHAGQMHQLIHYLGDDVVLQFGGGTIGHPDGIQAGATANRVALECMVIARNEGRDYLSEGPQILRDAAKTCGPLQTALDLWKDISFNYTSTDTADFVPTTTANI
;
A
#
# COMPACT_ATOMS: atom_id res chain seq x y z
N TYR A 1 -0.49 -4.91 -31.48
CA TYR A 1 -0.63 -4.08 -30.26
C TYR A 1 -0.25 -2.61 -30.48
N TRP A 2 0.23 -2.23 -31.67
CA TRP A 2 0.39 -0.83 -32.11
C TRP A 2 -0.58 -0.54 -33.25
N ASP A 3 -1.25 0.61 -33.20
CA ASP A 3 -2.11 1.12 -34.27
C ASP A 3 -2.20 2.65 -34.18
N ALA A 4 -1.44 3.35 -35.03
CA ALA A 4 -1.37 4.81 -35.05
C ALA A 4 -2.67 5.48 -35.52
N ASP A 5 -3.50 4.74 -36.27
CA ASP A 5 -4.76 5.23 -36.84
C ASP A 5 -5.97 4.81 -35.98
N TYR A 6 -5.73 4.21 -34.81
CA TYR A 6 -6.79 3.77 -33.91
C TYR A 6 -7.65 4.94 -33.44
N ALA A 7 -8.93 4.91 -33.81
CA ALA A 7 -9.93 5.84 -33.32
C ALA A 7 -10.37 5.41 -31.92
N VAL A 8 -9.88 6.12 -30.90
CA VAL A 8 -10.26 5.92 -29.49
C VAL A 8 -11.78 6.00 -29.34
N LYS A 9 -12.37 4.96 -28.74
CA LYS A 9 -13.81 4.92 -28.44
C LYS A 9 -14.10 5.64 -27.13
N GLU A 10 -15.33 6.11 -26.95
CA GLU A 10 -15.77 6.73 -25.69
C GLU A 10 -15.70 5.79 -24.48
N THR A 11 -15.84 4.48 -24.73
CA THR A 11 -15.80 3.45 -23.69
C THR A 11 -14.39 2.99 -23.35
N ASP A 12 -13.37 3.36 -24.12
CA ASP A 12 -12.02 2.87 -23.88
C ASP A 12 -11.46 3.40 -22.56
N VAL A 13 -10.86 2.50 -21.78
CA VAL A 13 -10.02 2.92 -20.65
C VAL A 13 -8.68 3.38 -21.22
N LEU A 14 -8.24 4.57 -20.84
CA LEU A 14 -7.01 5.18 -21.36
C LEU A 14 -5.91 5.22 -20.31
N ALA A 15 -4.72 4.76 -20.69
CA ALA A 15 -3.51 4.89 -19.90
C ALA A 15 -2.46 5.72 -20.66
N LEU A 16 -1.82 6.64 -19.94
CA LEU A 16 -0.58 7.27 -20.39
C LEU A 16 0.56 6.64 -19.62
N PHE A 17 1.57 6.15 -20.32
CA PHE A 17 2.83 5.69 -19.74
C PHE A 17 3.96 6.63 -20.12
N ARG A 18 4.84 6.96 -19.16
CA ARG A 18 6.18 7.47 -19.46
C ARG A 18 7.12 6.28 -19.49
N ILE A 19 7.68 6.01 -20.67
CA ILE A 19 8.53 4.87 -20.96
C ILE A 19 9.97 5.33 -21.16
N THR A 20 10.93 4.58 -20.62
CA THR A 20 12.36 4.65 -20.96
C THR A 20 12.76 3.29 -21.52
N PRO A 21 12.81 3.11 -22.84
CA PRO A 21 13.26 1.85 -23.44
C PRO A 21 14.72 1.54 -23.06
N GLN A 22 15.11 0.27 -23.10
CA GLN A 22 16.54 -0.08 -23.05
C GLN A 22 17.26 0.43 -24.33
N PRO A 23 18.58 0.66 -24.29
CA PRO A 23 19.34 0.98 -25.48
C PRO A 23 19.13 -0.05 -26.59
N GLY A 24 18.76 0.42 -27.79
CA GLY A 24 18.48 -0.43 -28.95
C GLY A 24 17.04 -0.96 -29.05
N VAL A 25 16.19 -0.69 -28.05
CA VAL A 25 14.75 -1.01 -28.12
C VAL A 25 14.00 0.17 -28.73
N ASP A 26 13.23 -0.10 -29.77
CA ASP A 26 12.40 0.91 -30.44
C ASP A 26 11.27 1.40 -29.50
N PRO A 27 10.99 2.72 -29.43
CA PRO A 27 9.96 3.26 -28.54
C PRO A 27 8.53 2.79 -28.85
N VAL A 28 8.21 2.57 -30.14
CA VAL A 28 6.90 2.04 -30.56
C VAL A 28 6.80 0.57 -30.17
N GLU A 29 7.86 -0.21 -30.35
CA GLU A 29 7.90 -1.60 -29.89
C GLU A 29 7.77 -1.69 -28.36
N ALA A 30 8.44 -0.82 -27.60
CA ALA A 30 8.29 -0.76 -26.15
C ALA A 30 6.85 -0.44 -25.73
N ALA A 31 6.18 0.50 -26.41
CA ALA A 31 4.78 0.84 -26.18
C ALA A 31 3.84 -0.33 -26.54
N ALA A 32 4.09 -1.01 -27.66
CA ALA A 32 3.34 -2.17 -28.11
C ALA A 32 3.49 -3.37 -27.16
N ALA A 33 4.70 -3.59 -26.62
CA ALA A 33 4.96 -4.61 -25.61
C ALA A 33 4.18 -4.35 -24.31
N ILE A 34 4.17 -3.09 -23.84
CA ILE A 34 3.36 -2.70 -22.68
C ILE A 34 1.88 -2.92 -22.97
N ALA A 35 1.36 -2.47 -24.13
CA ALA A 35 -0.03 -2.67 -24.50
C ALA A 35 -0.40 -4.16 -24.56
N GLY A 36 0.46 -4.98 -25.16
CA GLY A 36 0.25 -6.42 -25.25
C GLY A 36 0.19 -7.11 -23.90
N GLU A 37 1.22 -6.93 -23.07
CA GLU A 37 1.39 -7.67 -21.81
C GLU A 37 0.59 -7.06 -20.64
N SER A 38 -0.14 -5.97 -20.89
CA SER A 38 -1.21 -5.46 -20.03
C SER A 38 -2.63 -5.74 -20.57
N SER A 39 -2.74 -6.55 -21.63
CA SER A 39 -4.02 -7.03 -22.17
C SER A 39 -4.01 -8.53 -22.44
N THR A 40 -3.56 -8.97 -23.62
CA THR A 40 -3.75 -10.34 -24.11
C THR A 40 -2.50 -11.02 -24.66
N ALA A 41 -1.34 -10.34 -24.69
CA ALA A 41 -0.13 -10.89 -25.31
C ALA A 41 0.66 -11.77 -24.35
N THR A 42 1.53 -12.60 -24.96
CA THR A 42 2.71 -13.19 -24.33
C THR A 42 3.87 -13.15 -25.32
N TRP A 43 5.05 -13.63 -24.93
CA TRP A 43 6.31 -13.47 -25.67
C TRP A 43 6.40 -14.25 -27.00
N THR A 44 5.48 -15.17 -27.28
CA THR A 44 5.43 -15.93 -28.54
C THR A 44 3.98 -16.05 -29.03
N VAL A 45 3.81 -16.26 -30.35
CA VAL A 45 2.48 -16.44 -30.95
C VAL A 45 1.84 -17.70 -30.42
N VAL A 46 0.56 -17.60 -30.04
CA VAL A 46 -0.25 -18.72 -29.59
C VAL A 46 -1.46 -18.90 -30.52
N TRP A 47 -1.70 -20.12 -30.98
CA TRP A 47 -2.80 -20.41 -31.91
C TRP A 47 -4.18 -20.20 -31.27
N THR A 48 -4.26 -20.24 -29.93
CA THR A 48 -5.48 -20.06 -29.16
C THR A 48 -6.08 -18.67 -29.30
N ASP A 49 -5.32 -17.67 -29.77
CA ASP A 49 -5.86 -16.36 -30.16
C ASP A 49 -7.03 -16.49 -31.15
N LEU A 50 -6.95 -17.46 -32.07
CA LEU A 50 -7.94 -17.73 -33.11
C LEU A 50 -9.28 -18.25 -32.56
N LEU A 51 -9.34 -18.59 -31.27
CA LEU A 51 -10.57 -19.03 -30.59
C LEU A 51 -11.37 -17.87 -30.00
N THR A 52 -10.85 -16.64 -30.07
CA THR A 52 -11.45 -15.44 -29.48
C THR A 52 -11.64 -14.35 -30.51
N ALA A 53 -12.43 -13.32 -30.18
CA ALA A 53 -12.46 -12.07 -30.93
C ALA A 53 -11.19 -11.24 -30.64
N CYS A 54 -10.01 -11.78 -30.96
CA CYS A 54 -8.72 -11.24 -30.51
C CYS A 54 -8.50 -9.77 -30.88
N ASP A 55 -9.01 -9.30 -32.02
CA ASP A 55 -8.87 -7.89 -32.43
C ASP A 55 -9.65 -6.92 -31.53
N LEU A 56 -10.73 -7.38 -30.87
CA LEU A 56 -11.44 -6.61 -29.87
C LEU A 56 -10.58 -6.43 -28.61
N TYR A 57 -10.11 -7.54 -28.04
CA TYR A 57 -9.49 -7.59 -26.73
C TYR A 57 -8.03 -7.13 -26.68
N ARG A 58 -7.32 -7.09 -27.80
CA ARG A 58 -5.96 -6.53 -27.83
C ARG A 58 -5.99 -5.05 -27.45
N ALA A 59 -5.22 -4.60 -26.47
CA ALA A 59 -5.02 -3.17 -26.27
C ALA A 59 -4.22 -2.56 -27.43
N LYS A 60 -4.42 -1.26 -27.67
CA LYS A 60 -3.76 -0.53 -28.76
C LYS A 60 -2.95 0.62 -28.18
N ALA A 61 -1.63 0.51 -28.26
CA ALA A 61 -0.78 1.70 -28.23
C ALA A 61 -1.05 2.47 -29.52
N TYR A 62 -1.50 3.72 -29.42
CA TYR A 62 -1.96 4.49 -30.59
C TYR A 62 -1.19 5.79 -30.80
N ARG A 63 -0.38 6.20 -29.82
CA ARG A 63 0.46 7.39 -29.92
C ARG A 63 1.70 7.24 -29.06
N VAL A 64 2.85 7.63 -29.60
CA VAL A 64 4.13 7.71 -28.87
C VAL A 64 4.77 9.06 -29.17
N ASP A 65 4.91 9.90 -28.15
CA ASP A 65 5.55 11.21 -28.28
C ASP A 65 6.88 11.24 -27.50
N PRO A 66 7.92 11.93 -27.97
CA PRO A 66 9.11 12.19 -27.15
C PRO A 66 8.75 13.07 -25.95
N VAL A 67 9.35 12.81 -24.79
CA VAL A 67 9.22 13.65 -23.62
C VAL A 67 10.07 14.92 -23.79
N PRO A 68 9.51 16.13 -23.59
CA PRO A 68 10.31 17.35 -23.62
C PRO A 68 11.46 17.30 -22.62
N SER A 69 12.65 17.73 -23.05
CA SER A 69 13.87 17.81 -22.22
C SER A 69 14.41 16.46 -21.73
N SER A 70 14.08 15.35 -22.40
CA SER A 70 14.67 14.04 -22.14
C SER A 70 14.90 13.30 -23.46
N ASP A 71 16.13 12.83 -23.67
CA ASP A 71 16.52 12.27 -24.98
C ASP A 71 16.18 10.79 -25.14
N ASP A 72 15.83 10.10 -24.05
CA ASP A 72 15.57 8.65 -23.99
C ASP A 72 14.19 8.29 -23.41
N GLN A 73 13.30 9.28 -23.26
CA GLN A 73 11.97 9.07 -22.66
C GLN A 73 10.85 9.41 -23.63
N PHE A 74 9.78 8.62 -23.57
CA PHE A 74 8.61 8.78 -24.42
C PHE A 74 7.32 8.69 -23.61
N PHE A 75 6.29 9.36 -24.09
CA PHE A 75 4.91 9.23 -23.64
C PHE A 75 4.18 8.26 -24.57
N ALA A 76 3.77 7.11 -24.06
CA ALA A 76 2.98 6.11 -24.77
C ALA A 76 1.52 6.16 -24.31
N TYR A 77 0.60 6.35 -25.26
CA TYR A 77 -0.84 6.37 -25.01
C TYR A 77 -1.42 5.04 -25.44
N ILE A 78 -2.13 4.38 -24.52
CA ILE A 78 -2.67 3.04 -24.72
C ILE A 78 -4.16 3.04 -24.41
N ALA A 79 -4.95 2.50 -25.33
CA ALA A 79 -6.38 2.29 -25.19
C ALA A 79 -6.69 0.82 -24.93
N TYR A 80 -7.57 0.58 -23.96
CA TYR A 80 -8.03 -0.74 -23.55
C TYR A 80 -9.54 -0.80 -23.72
N ASP A 81 -10.04 -1.86 -24.36
CA ASP A 81 -11.48 -2.08 -24.47
C ASP A 81 -12.06 -2.32 -23.06
N ILE A 82 -13.24 -1.77 -22.78
CA ILE A 82 -13.85 -1.81 -21.44
C ILE A 82 -14.15 -3.23 -20.98
N ASP A 83 -14.44 -4.13 -21.94
CA ASP A 83 -14.77 -5.53 -21.69
C ASP A 83 -13.57 -6.34 -21.14
N LEU A 84 -12.36 -5.78 -21.16
CA LEU A 84 -11.20 -6.36 -20.47
C LEU A 84 -11.29 -6.27 -18.95
N PHE A 85 -12.15 -5.39 -18.43
CA PHE A 85 -12.19 -5.06 -17.02
C PHE A 85 -13.45 -5.57 -16.35
N GLU A 86 -13.27 -6.32 -15.27
CA GLU A 86 -14.36 -6.74 -14.39
C GLU A 86 -15.02 -5.50 -13.77
N GLU A 87 -16.35 -5.42 -13.88
CA GLU A 87 -17.11 -4.26 -13.43
C GLU A 87 -16.85 -3.96 -11.95
N GLY A 88 -16.47 -2.71 -11.67
CA GLY A 88 -16.17 -2.19 -10.33
C GLY A 88 -15.00 -2.87 -9.59
N SER A 89 -14.11 -3.55 -10.30
CA SER A 89 -12.95 -4.25 -9.73
C SER A 89 -11.65 -3.48 -9.98
N ILE A 90 -11.27 -2.59 -9.05
CA ILE A 90 -9.96 -1.89 -9.09
C ILE A 90 -8.80 -2.89 -9.06
N ALA A 91 -9.02 -4.01 -8.37
CA ALA A 91 -8.17 -5.17 -8.36
C ALA A 91 -7.85 -5.68 -9.78
N ASN A 92 -8.90 -6.00 -10.56
CA ASN A 92 -8.75 -6.46 -11.94
C ASN A 92 -8.13 -5.38 -12.84
N LEU A 93 -8.60 -4.12 -12.72
CA LEU A 93 -8.04 -2.99 -13.46
C LEU A 93 -6.54 -2.82 -13.24
N THR A 94 -6.08 -2.89 -11.99
CA THR A 94 -4.66 -2.75 -11.65
C THR A 94 -3.85 -4.00 -12.01
N ALA A 95 -4.43 -5.20 -11.91
CA ALA A 95 -3.79 -6.43 -12.36
C ALA A 95 -3.44 -6.38 -13.86
N SER A 96 -4.33 -5.84 -14.69
CA SER A 96 -4.06 -5.64 -16.12
C SER A 96 -3.06 -4.50 -16.36
N ILE A 97 -3.39 -3.26 -15.94
CA ILE A 97 -2.64 -2.06 -16.36
C ILE A 97 -1.23 -1.99 -15.74
N ILE A 98 -1.07 -2.45 -14.49
CA ILE A 98 0.19 -2.31 -13.76
C ILE A 98 0.79 -3.64 -13.25
N GLY A 99 0.18 -4.78 -13.56
CA GLY A 99 0.58 -6.07 -12.99
C GLY A 99 2.01 -6.48 -13.34
N ASN A 100 2.30 -6.67 -14.63
CA ASN A 100 3.58 -7.26 -15.07
C ASN A 100 4.49 -6.27 -15.81
N VAL A 101 3.92 -5.24 -16.44
CA VAL A 101 4.62 -4.37 -17.40
C VAL A 101 5.76 -3.55 -16.78
N PHE A 102 5.74 -3.30 -15.47
CA PHE A 102 6.82 -2.57 -14.77
C PHE A 102 8.10 -3.40 -14.60
N GLY A 103 8.04 -4.72 -14.78
CA GLY A 103 9.18 -5.63 -14.68
C GLY A 103 9.83 -6.01 -16.01
N PHE A 104 9.41 -5.39 -17.13
CA PHE A 104 9.88 -5.76 -18.46
C PHE A 104 11.36 -5.47 -18.68
N LYS A 105 12.16 -6.50 -19.00
CA LYS A 105 13.61 -6.33 -19.24
C LYS A 105 13.92 -5.33 -20.36
N ALA A 106 13.06 -5.25 -21.38
CA ALA A 106 13.20 -4.35 -22.52
C ALA A 106 12.89 -2.87 -22.18
N VAL A 107 12.36 -2.59 -20.99
CA VAL A 107 12.01 -1.25 -20.52
C VAL A 107 12.85 -0.92 -19.28
N LYS A 108 13.75 0.06 -19.40
CA LYS A 108 14.64 0.49 -18.31
C LYS A 108 13.87 1.15 -17.17
N ALA A 109 12.84 1.94 -17.48
CA ALA A 109 11.95 2.54 -16.50
C ALA A 109 10.54 2.75 -17.09
N LEU A 110 9.52 2.54 -16.26
CA LEU A 110 8.13 2.72 -16.61
C LEU A 110 7.40 3.48 -15.51
N ARG A 111 6.54 4.44 -15.89
CA ARG A 111 5.66 5.16 -14.97
C ARG A 111 4.28 5.29 -15.60
N LEU A 112 3.22 5.10 -14.83
CA LEU A 112 1.83 5.39 -15.22
C LEU A 112 1.42 6.79 -14.68
N PRO A 113 1.57 7.88 -15.46
CA PRO A 113 1.19 9.23 -15.04
C PRO A 113 -0.31 9.55 -14.98
N PHE A 114 -1.24 8.77 -15.55
CA PHE A 114 -2.64 9.19 -15.69
C PHE A 114 -3.69 8.15 -15.24
N MET A 115 -4.48 8.52 -14.23
CA MET A 115 -5.84 8.06 -13.93
C MET A 115 -6.55 9.21 -13.20
N ARG A 116 -7.69 9.68 -13.73
CA ARG A 116 -8.45 10.78 -13.11
C ARG A 116 -9.07 10.30 -11.79
N TRP A 117 -9.21 11.23 -10.84
CA TRP A 117 -9.48 10.87 -9.44
C TRP A 117 -10.95 10.57 -9.15
N ARG A 118 -11.88 11.16 -9.92
CA ARG A 118 -13.33 11.00 -9.72
C ARG A 118 -13.79 9.59 -10.06
N GLU A 119 -13.34 9.09 -11.20
CA GLU A 119 -13.58 7.74 -11.70
C GLU A 119 -13.09 6.72 -10.68
N ARG A 120 -11.87 6.90 -10.16
CA ARG A 120 -11.32 6.04 -9.09
C ARG A 120 -12.23 6.02 -7.87
N PHE A 121 -12.77 7.18 -7.44
CA PHE A 121 -13.62 7.24 -6.25
C PHE A 121 -14.95 6.51 -6.46
N LEU A 122 -15.58 6.72 -7.61
CA LEU A 122 -16.85 6.06 -7.95
C LEU A 122 -16.69 4.54 -8.03
N PHE A 123 -15.70 4.03 -8.77
CA PHE A 123 -15.46 2.59 -8.88
C PHE A 123 -15.03 1.97 -7.56
N ALA A 124 -14.24 2.67 -6.75
CA ALA A 124 -13.87 2.20 -5.41
C ALA A 124 -15.10 2.08 -4.50
N MET A 125 -16.01 3.06 -4.52
CA MET A 125 -17.23 3.01 -3.69
C MET A 125 -18.21 1.94 -4.13
N GLU A 126 -18.31 1.66 -5.43
CA GLU A 126 -19.04 0.49 -5.93
C GLU A 126 -18.46 -0.81 -5.35
N GLY A 127 -17.14 -1.00 -5.43
CA GLY A 127 -16.46 -2.16 -4.84
C GLY A 127 -16.65 -2.27 -3.31
N VAL A 128 -16.58 -1.14 -2.59
CA VAL A 128 -16.81 -1.09 -1.13
C VAL A 128 -18.23 -1.54 -0.77
N ASN A 129 -19.25 -1.01 -1.46
CA ASN A 129 -20.64 -1.35 -1.19
C ASN A 129 -20.96 -2.80 -1.53
N ARG A 130 -20.46 -3.32 -2.66
CA ARG A 130 -20.60 -4.75 -3.00
C ARG A 130 -19.94 -5.66 -1.98
N ALA A 131 -18.71 -5.35 -1.55
CA ALA A 131 -18.01 -6.14 -0.54
C ALA A 131 -18.71 -6.09 0.82
N SER A 132 -19.28 -4.93 1.19
CA SER A 132 -20.05 -4.81 2.43
C SER A 132 -21.34 -5.64 2.34
N ALA A 133 -22.10 -5.55 1.25
CA ALA A 133 -23.30 -6.35 1.03
C ALA A 133 -23.03 -7.87 1.03
N ALA A 134 -21.90 -8.29 0.45
CA ALA A 134 -21.53 -9.71 0.39
C ALA A 134 -21.08 -10.29 1.75
N THR A 135 -20.58 -9.46 2.67
CA THR A 135 -19.95 -9.94 3.92
C THR A 135 -20.72 -9.55 5.19
N GLY A 136 -21.61 -8.57 5.12
CA GLY A 136 -22.27 -7.98 6.29
C GLY A 136 -21.35 -7.14 7.17
N GLU A 137 -20.10 -6.90 6.75
CA GLU A 137 -19.14 -6.07 7.48
C GLU A 137 -19.04 -4.66 6.87
N THR A 138 -18.75 -3.65 7.69
CA THR A 138 -18.37 -2.33 7.20
C THR A 138 -17.02 -2.43 6.46
N LYS A 139 -16.98 -1.93 5.23
CA LYS A 139 -15.76 -1.88 4.39
C LYS A 139 -15.39 -0.43 4.09
N GLY A 140 -14.16 -0.21 3.64
CA GLY A 140 -13.68 1.10 3.25
C GLY A 140 -12.49 1.02 2.31
N HIS A 141 -12.25 2.12 1.59
CA HIS A 141 -11.07 2.31 0.75
C HIS A 141 -10.52 3.70 1.04
N TYR A 142 -9.21 3.81 1.27
CA TYR A 142 -8.61 5.09 1.67
C TYR A 142 -8.50 5.98 0.43
N LEU A 143 -9.54 6.78 0.15
CA LEU A 143 -9.57 7.65 -1.01
C LEU A 143 -8.55 8.77 -0.85
N ASN A 144 -7.48 8.76 -1.67
CA ASN A 144 -6.43 9.76 -1.56
C ASN A 144 -6.89 11.13 -2.08
N VAL A 145 -6.96 12.11 -1.17
CA VAL A 145 -7.39 13.49 -1.43
C VAL A 145 -6.22 14.46 -1.58
N THR A 146 -4.96 14.01 -1.43
CA THR A 146 -3.75 14.82 -1.69
C THR A 146 -3.80 15.47 -3.08
N ALA A 147 -3.65 16.79 -3.14
CA ALA A 147 -3.64 17.56 -4.38
C ALA A 147 -2.60 18.69 -4.33
N GLY A 148 -2.49 19.47 -5.43
CA GLY A 148 -1.52 20.55 -5.55
C GLY A 148 -1.90 21.82 -4.78
N THR A 149 -3.19 22.04 -4.52
CA THR A 149 -3.75 23.21 -3.84
C THR A 149 -4.75 22.77 -2.77
N MET A 150 -5.05 23.66 -1.82
CA MET A 150 -6.06 23.37 -0.79
C MET A 150 -7.47 23.25 -1.38
N GLU A 151 -7.77 24.04 -2.42
CA GLU A 151 -9.04 24.04 -3.13
C GLU A 151 -9.31 22.68 -3.76
N ASP A 152 -8.33 22.13 -4.48
CA ASP A 152 -8.42 20.79 -5.09
C ASP A 152 -8.51 19.69 -4.01
N MET A 153 -7.83 19.87 -2.87
CA MET A 153 -7.91 18.92 -1.76
C MET A 153 -9.32 18.90 -1.15
N TYR A 154 -9.92 20.07 -0.94
CA TYR A 154 -11.30 20.16 -0.45
C TYR A 154 -12.29 19.63 -1.48
N GLU A 155 -12.12 19.91 -2.77
CA GLU A 155 -12.95 19.35 -3.83
C GLU A 155 -12.98 17.81 -3.79
N ARG A 156 -11.81 17.18 -3.63
CA ARG A 156 -11.70 15.73 -3.48
C ARG A 156 -12.30 15.22 -2.18
N ALA A 157 -12.06 15.92 -1.07
CA ALA A 157 -12.55 15.53 0.25
C ALA A 157 -14.08 15.59 0.33
N GLU A 158 -14.69 16.67 -0.16
CA GLU A 158 -16.14 16.80 -0.26
C GLU A 158 -16.72 15.73 -1.17
N PHE A 159 -16.11 15.45 -2.33
CA PHE A 159 -16.58 14.36 -3.17
C PHE A 159 -16.48 13.00 -2.47
N SER A 160 -15.41 12.74 -1.70
CA SER A 160 -15.27 11.48 -0.94
C SER A 160 -16.37 11.30 0.10
N LYS A 161 -16.84 12.41 0.70
CA LYS A 161 -17.97 12.44 1.62
C LYS A 161 -19.29 12.24 0.86
N GLU A 162 -19.50 12.92 -0.26
CA GLU A 162 -20.72 12.80 -1.07
C GLU A 162 -20.96 11.38 -1.56
N VAL A 163 -19.90 10.66 -1.96
CA VAL A 163 -19.99 9.25 -2.37
C VAL A 163 -20.11 8.27 -1.19
N GLY A 164 -20.13 8.77 0.06
CA GLY A 164 -20.36 7.99 1.26
C GLY A 164 -19.15 7.20 1.77
N SER A 165 -17.92 7.64 1.50
CA SER A 165 -16.74 6.98 2.08
C SER A 165 -16.68 7.15 3.60
N ILE A 166 -16.21 6.12 4.31
CA ILE A 166 -15.95 6.18 5.76
C ILE A 166 -14.56 6.75 6.09
N ILE A 167 -13.66 6.78 5.11
CA ILE A 167 -12.24 7.13 5.30
C ILE A 167 -11.65 7.77 4.04
N CYS A 168 -10.80 8.77 4.25
CA CYS A 168 -9.93 9.33 3.22
C CYS A 168 -8.46 9.28 3.66
N MET A 169 -7.54 9.52 2.73
CA MET A 169 -6.12 9.64 3.06
C MET A 169 -5.44 10.87 2.49
N ILE A 170 -4.40 11.29 3.20
CA ILE A 170 -3.50 12.38 2.86
C ILE A 170 -2.05 11.93 2.97
N ASP A 171 -1.17 12.60 2.24
CA ASP A 171 0.28 12.38 2.28
C ASP A 171 0.98 13.49 3.08
N LEU A 172 1.96 13.14 3.90
CA LEU A 172 2.74 14.08 4.73
C LEU A 172 3.37 15.24 3.93
N VAL A 173 3.65 15.03 2.63
CA VAL A 173 4.24 16.03 1.74
C VAL A 173 3.36 17.26 1.48
N ILE A 174 2.05 17.21 1.79
CA ILE A 174 1.17 18.38 1.68
C ILE A 174 1.50 19.48 2.70
N GLY A 175 2.29 19.15 3.74
CA GLY A 175 2.72 20.09 4.77
C GLY A 175 1.71 20.28 5.91
N TYR A 176 2.22 20.74 7.05
CA TYR A 176 1.47 20.74 8.31
C TYR A 176 0.22 21.62 8.30
N THR A 177 0.25 22.76 7.60
CA THR A 177 -0.92 23.65 7.45
C THR A 177 -2.08 22.92 6.79
N ALA A 178 -1.83 22.23 5.68
CA ALA A 178 -2.86 21.48 4.97
C ALA A 178 -3.35 20.27 5.80
N ILE A 179 -2.46 19.57 6.50
CA ILE A 179 -2.82 18.47 7.41
C ILE A 179 -3.78 18.95 8.50
N GLN A 180 -3.48 20.07 9.17
CA GLN A 180 -4.36 20.61 10.22
C GLN A 180 -5.72 21.04 9.66
N SER A 181 -5.74 21.63 8.46
CA SER A 181 -6.99 21.98 7.75
C SER A 181 -7.82 20.74 7.43
N MET A 182 -7.19 19.67 6.95
CA MET A 182 -7.87 18.40 6.66
C MET A 182 -8.32 17.67 7.93
N ALA A 183 -7.58 17.73 9.03
CA ALA A 183 -7.98 17.14 10.30
C ALA A 183 -9.22 17.83 10.90
N LYS A 184 -9.27 19.17 10.83
CA LYS A 184 -10.46 19.94 11.22
C LYS A 184 -11.65 19.59 10.34
N TRP A 185 -11.44 19.52 9.02
CA TRP A 185 -12.48 19.14 8.07
C TRP A 185 -12.99 17.72 8.32
N ALA A 186 -12.09 16.76 8.54
CA ALA A 186 -12.44 15.37 8.77
C ALA A 186 -13.32 15.22 10.02
N ARG A 187 -12.97 15.92 11.11
CA ARG A 187 -13.81 15.98 12.31
C ARG A 187 -15.18 16.61 12.05
N ALA A 188 -15.24 17.68 11.27
CA ALA A 188 -16.50 18.38 11.00
C ALA A 188 -17.43 17.61 10.04
N ASN A 189 -16.91 16.59 9.36
CA ASN A 189 -17.61 15.82 8.34
C ASN A 189 -17.64 14.31 8.64
N ASP A 190 -17.40 13.92 9.90
CA ASP A 190 -17.44 12.53 10.36
C ASP A 190 -16.59 11.56 9.53
N MET A 191 -15.43 12.02 9.04
CA MET A 191 -14.52 11.25 8.19
C MET A 191 -13.30 10.77 8.98
N ILE A 192 -12.91 9.51 8.80
CA ILE A 192 -11.62 9.01 9.33
C ILE A 192 -10.48 9.53 8.43
N LEU A 193 -9.42 10.07 9.02
CA LEU A 193 -8.29 10.65 8.29
C LEU A 193 -7.02 9.80 8.43
N HIS A 194 -6.64 9.12 7.34
CA HIS A 194 -5.39 8.35 7.27
C HIS A 194 -4.23 9.18 6.74
N LEU A 195 -3.11 9.20 7.47
CA LEU A 195 -1.86 9.86 7.04
C LEU A 195 -0.82 8.84 6.56
N HIS A 196 -0.48 8.93 5.28
CA HIS A 196 0.69 8.28 4.73
C HIS A 196 1.93 9.18 4.90
N ARG A 197 3.04 8.64 5.41
CA ARG A 197 4.23 9.42 5.79
C ARG A 197 5.22 9.70 4.65
N ALA A 198 4.72 9.93 3.43
CA ALA A 198 5.56 10.21 2.26
C ALA A 198 6.61 11.30 2.56
N GLY A 199 7.86 11.06 2.15
CA GLY A 199 8.98 11.99 2.37
C GLY A 199 9.61 11.96 3.76
N ASN A 200 9.01 11.33 4.77
CA ASN A 200 9.53 11.28 6.15
C ASN A 200 11.00 10.83 6.23
N SER A 201 11.35 9.73 5.56
CA SER A 201 12.68 9.13 5.68
C SER A 201 13.80 9.99 5.07
N THR A 202 13.49 11.10 4.40
CA THR A 202 14.52 12.05 3.92
C THR A 202 15.23 12.76 5.08
N TYR A 203 14.56 12.92 6.23
CA TYR A 203 15.11 13.57 7.41
C TYR A 203 15.01 12.73 8.69
N SER A 204 14.38 11.55 8.67
CA SER A 204 14.25 10.71 9.86
C SER A 204 15.11 9.45 9.85
N ARG A 205 15.87 9.18 8.77
CA ARG A 205 16.57 7.90 8.58
C ARG A 205 17.93 7.85 9.27
N GLN A 206 18.68 8.94 9.21
CA GLN A 206 20.06 8.98 9.68
C GLN A 206 20.10 9.37 11.15
N LYS A 207 20.76 8.56 11.98
CA LYS A 207 20.87 8.80 13.43
C LYS A 207 21.61 10.10 13.77
N ASN A 208 22.57 10.50 12.95
CA ASN A 208 23.44 11.64 13.21
C ASN A 208 22.87 13.00 12.77
N HIS A 209 21.81 13.03 11.95
CA HIS A 209 21.27 14.29 11.43
C HIS A 209 19.80 14.17 11.03
N GLY A 210 19.01 15.17 11.41
CA GLY A 210 17.60 15.29 11.06
C GLY A 210 16.70 15.25 12.29
N MET A 211 15.52 14.67 12.13
CA MET A 211 14.51 14.59 13.18
C MET A 211 13.96 13.18 13.27
N ASN A 212 14.11 12.57 14.44
CA ASN A 212 13.59 11.23 14.67
C ASN A 212 12.06 11.19 14.53
N PHE A 213 11.55 10.10 13.96
CA PHE A 213 10.14 9.94 13.65
C PHE A 213 9.21 10.05 14.88
N ARG A 214 9.68 9.76 16.10
CA ARG A 214 8.88 9.95 17.32
C ARG A 214 8.37 11.39 17.50
N VAL A 215 9.16 12.38 17.04
CA VAL A 215 8.76 13.79 17.10
C VAL A 215 7.61 14.05 16.12
N ILE A 216 7.70 13.50 14.91
CA ILE A 216 6.62 13.55 13.92
C ILE A 216 5.36 12.86 14.45
N CYS A 217 5.47 11.72 15.14
CA CYS A 217 4.33 11.06 15.79
C CYS A 217 3.60 12.00 16.75
N LYS A 218 4.32 12.70 17.63
CA LYS A 218 3.73 13.70 18.53
C LYS A 218 3.03 14.81 17.74
N TRP A 219 3.69 15.36 16.73
CA TRP A 219 3.14 16.45 15.93
C TRP A 219 1.88 16.05 15.17
N MET A 220 1.85 14.86 14.59
CA MET A 220 0.68 14.39 13.83
C MET A 220 -0.48 13.99 14.75
N ARG A 221 -0.19 13.47 15.95
CA ARG A 221 -1.20 13.29 17.01
C ARG A 221 -1.83 14.61 17.43
N MET A 222 -1.03 15.65 17.60
CA MET A 222 -1.53 17.00 17.88
C MET A 222 -2.25 17.62 16.67
N ALA A 223 -1.80 17.36 15.45
CA ALA A 223 -2.45 17.84 14.23
C ALA A 223 -3.83 17.22 14.02
N GLY A 224 -4.07 16.02 14.55
CA GLY A 224 -5.38 15.39 14.63
C GLY A 224 -5.68 14.39 13.52
N VAL A 225 -4.68 13.70 12.99
CA VAL A 225 -4.90 12.55 12.09
C VAL A 225 -5.33 11.32 12.89
N ASP A 226 -6.12 10.43 12.29
CA ASP A 226 -6.59 9.23 12.98
C ASP A 226 -5.63 8.05 12.81
N HIS A 227 -5.02 7.90 11.62
CA HIS A 227 -4.02 6.86 11.34
C HIS A 227 -2.68 7.48 10.93
N ILE A 228 -1.56 6.82 11.27
CA ILE A 228 -0.24 7.13 10.71
C ILE A 228 0.61 5.87 10.52
N HIS A 229 1.34 5.78 9.40
CA HIS A 229 2.31 4.70 9.18
C HIS A 229 3.45 4.76 10.20
N ALA A 230 3.62 3.71 11.00
CA ALA A 230 4.56 3.68 12.12
C ALA A 230 5.64 2.60 12.02
N GLY A 231 5.67 1.85 10.91
CA GLY A 231 6.69 0.83 10.63
C GLY A 231 6.27 -0.58 11.07
N THR A 232 7.06 -1.57 10.65
CA THR A 232 6.69 -3.00 10.67
C THR A 232 7.67 -3.88 11.43
N VAL A 233 8.86 -3.39 11.76
CA VAL A 233 10.02 -4.16 12.28
C VAL A 233 10.59 -5.15 11.26
N VAL A 234 9.77 -6.07 10.75
CA VAL A 234 10.20 -7.21 9.93
C VAL A 234 9.97 -7.02 8.41
N GLY A 235 9.43 -5.88 8.02
CA GLY A 235 9.14 -5.57 6.62
C GLY A 235 10.31 -4.92 5.89
N LYS A 236 10.06 -4.49 4.65
CA LYS A 236 11.11 -3.98 3.74
C LYS A 236 11.65 -2.59 4.08
N LEU A 237 11.01 -1.87 4.99
CA LEU A 237 11.42 -0.52 5.40
C LEU A 237 12.10 -0.58 6.76
N GLU A 238 13.04 0.35 6.98
CA GLU A 238 13.73 0.57 8.26
C GLU A 238 12.78 0.54 9.47
N GLY A 239 13.21 -0.14 10.54
CA GLY A 239 12.50 -0.12 11.82
C GLY A 239 13.15 -1.01 12.88
N ASP A 240 14.03 -0.45 13.69
CA ASP A 240 14.53 -1.11 14.90
C ASP A 240 13.36 -1.42 15.88
N PRO A 241 13.27 -2.63 16.45
CA PRO A 241 12.15 -3.02 17.31
C PRO A 241 11.89 -2.07 18.49
N LEU A 242 12.95 -1.55 19.12
CA LEU A 242 12.81 -0.66 20.29
C LEU A 242 12.34 0.73 19.86
N MET A 243 12.88 1.25 18.75
CA MET A 243 12.42 2.53 18.20
C MET A 243 10.96 2.47 17.75
N ILE A 244 10.58 1.41 17.04
CA ILE A 244 9.20 1.19 16.60
C ILE A 244 8.25 1.12 17.80
N LYS A 245 8.61 0.37 18.84
CA LYS A 245 7.79 0.31 20.06
C LYS A 245 7.64 1.69 20.72
N GLY A 246 8.70 2.49 20.78
CA GLY A 246 8.63 3.88 21.25
C GLY A 246 7.67 4.75 20.42
N PHE A 247 7.62 4.56 19.10
CA PHE A 247 6.67 5.26 18.22
C PHE A 247 5.22 4.84 18.51
N TYR A 248 4.96 3.54 18.67
CA TYR A 248 3.63 3.02 18.97
C TYR A 248 3.13 3.53 20.33
N ASN A 249 3.99 3.50 21.36
CA ASN A 249 3.68 4.05 22.68
C ASN A 249 3.36 5.55 22.62
N THR A 250 4.10 6.31 21.81
CA THR A 250 3.83 7.76 21.59
C THR A 250 2.44 8.00 20.97
N LEU A 251 1.97 7.10 20.10
CA LEU A 251 0.69 7.24 19.39
C LEU A 251 -0.51 6.74 20.21
N LEU A 252 -0.33 5.70 21.01
CA LEU A 252 -1.40 4.97 21.68
C LEU A 252 -1.56 5.28 23.17
N CYS A 253 -0.48 5.62 23.88
CA CYS A 253 -0.55 5.80 25.33
C CYS A 253 -1.15 7.18 25.68
N PRO A 254 -2.03 7.27 26.71
CA PRO A 254 -2.51 8.55 27.22
C PRO A 254 -1.40 9.34 27.96
N LYS A 255 -0.43 8.61 28.53
CA LYS A 255 0.80 9.12 29.13
C LYS A 255 1.95 8.17 28.82
N THR A 256 3.15 8.68 28.55
CA THR A 256 4.38 7.89 28.46
C THR A 256 5.35 8.33 29.55
N ASP A 257 5.92 7.40 30.30
CA ASP A 257 7.04 7.67 31.22
C ASP A 257 8.38 7.58 30.48
N ILE A 258 9.46 8.10 31.10
CA ILE A 258 10.80 8.02 30.53
C ILE A 258 11.20 6.55 30.32
N ASN A 259 11.58 6.20 29.09
CA ASN A 259 12.08 4.89 28.69
C ASN A 259 13.18 5.08 27.65
N LEU A 260 14.42 5.16 28.11
CA LEU A 260 15.58 5.45 27.27
C LEU A 260 15.84 4.39 26.20
N PRO A 261 15.69 3.07 26.47
CA PRO A 261 15.79 2.05 25.42
C PRO A 261 14.82 2.23 24.25
N GLU A 262 13.58 2.68 24.53
CA GLU A 262 12.58 2.96 23.49
C GLU A 262 12.69 4.40 22.92
N GLY A 263 13.72 5.15 23.31
CA GLY A 263 13.94 6.52 22.87
C GLY A 263 12.94 7.54 23.43
N ILE A 264 12.29 7.23 24.55
CA ILE A 264 11.38 8.13 25.27
C ILE A 264 12.18 8.89 26.33
N PHE A 265 12.65 10.09 25.97
CA PHE A 265 13.53 10.91 26.82
C PHE A 265 12.80 11.77 27.85
N PHE A 266 11.50 11.97 27.68
CA PHE A 266 10.68 12.82 28.55
C PHE A 266 9.40 12.08 28.91
N ASP A 267 8.96 12.26 30.15
CA ASP A 267 7.59 11.94 30.51
C ASP A 267 6.64 12.88 29.77
N GLN A 268 5.52 12.36 29.30
CA GLN A 268 4.57 13.11 28.48
C GLN A 268 3.15 12.67 28.82
N ASP A 269 2.36 13.60 29.36
CA ASP A 269 0.90 13.49 29.38
C ASP A 269 0.35 14.04 28.04
N PHE A 270 -0.56 13.32 27.40
CA PHE A 270 -1.21 13.75 26.15
C PHE A 270 -2.53 14.50 26.38
N ALA A 271 -2.85 14.88 27.62
CA ALA A 271 -3.97 15.73 27.99
C ALA A 271 -5.31 15.30 27.37
N SER A 272 -5.57 13.99 27.42
CA SER A 272 -6.76 13.36 26.83
C SER A 272 -6.93 13.55 25.31
N LEU A 273 -5.88 13.97 24.59
CA LEU A 273 -5.87 13.86 23.13
C LEU A 273 -6.10 12.41 22.73
N ARG A 274 -6.98 12.21 21.75
CA ARG A 274 -7.29 10.89 21.21
C ARG A 274 -6.01 10.16 20.79
N LYS A 275 -6.05 8.84 20.89
CA LYS A 275 -5.01 7.96 20.36
C LYS A 275 -4.99 8.08 18.83
N VAL A 276 -3.83 7.82 18.24
CA VAL A 276 -3.66 7.69 16.79
C VAL A 276 -3.37 6.23 16.51
N MET A 277 -4.09 5.63 15.57
CA MET A 277 -3.89 4.25 15.17
C MET A 277 -2.59 4.11 14.35
N PRO A 278 -1.57 3.39 14.83
CA PRO A 278 -0.41 3.09 14.02
C PRO A 278 -0.78 2.15 12.87
N VAL A 279 -0.09 2.31 11.75
CA VAL A 279 -0.24 1.46 10.56
C VAL A 279 1.09 0.79 10.25
N ALA A 280 1.08 -0.54 10.19
CA ALA A 280 2.22 -1.36 9.82
C ALA A 280 2.07 -1.75 8.34
N SER A 281 2.93 -1.21 7.48
CA SER A 281 2.82 -1.39 6.03
C SER A 281 4.19 -1.53 5.38
N GLY A 282 4.26 -2.41 4.38
CA GLY A 282 5.40 -2.53 3.47
C GLY A 282 6.25 -3.78 3.66
N GLY A 283 6.18 -4.69 2.68
CA GLY A 283 7.02 -5.89 2.62
C GLY A 283 6.73 -6.91 3.72
N ILE A 284 5.50 -6.94 4.22
CA ILE A 284 5.04 -7.94 5.19
C ILE A 284 4.14 -8.97 4.53
N HIS A 285 4.09 -10.19 5.08
CA HIS A 285 3.26 -11.30 4.59
C HIS A 285 2.71 -12.15 5.75
N ALA A 286 1.73 -13.01 5.47
CA ALA A 286 1.02 -13.81 6.48
C ALA A 286 1.95 -14.67 7.37
N GLY A 287 3.08 -15.14 6.84
CA GLY A 287 4.06 -15.93 7.58
C GLY A 287 4.69 -15.20 8.78
N GLN A 288 4.71 -13.87 8.74
CA GLN A 288 5.27 -13.01 9.80
C GLN A 288 4.25 -12.63 10.88
N MET A 289 3.01 -13.15 10.81
CA MET A 289 1.91 -12.68 11.68
C MET A 289 2.24 -12.75 13.17
N HIS A 290 2.90 -13.82 13.62
CA HIS A 290 3.34 -13.98 15.00
C HIS A 290 4.27 -12.85 15.48
N GLN A 291 5.21 -12.41 14.63
CA GLN A 291 6.11 -11.30 14.95
C GLN A 291 5.36 -9.96 14.95
N LEU A 292 4.44 -9.76 14.00
CA LEU A 292 3.63 -8.54 13.93
C LEU A 292 2.75 -8.40 15.18
N ILE A 293 2.06 -9.45 15.61
CA ILE A 293 1.26 -9.42 16.84
C ILE A 293 2.13 -9.17 18.07
N HIS A 294 3.32 -9.78 18.12
CA HIS A 294 4.24 -9.60 19.24
C HIS A 294 4.74 -8.16 19.38
N TYR A 295 5.22 -7.56 18.28
CA TYR A 295 5.82 -6.24 18.32
C TYR A 295 4.79 -5.11 18.35
N LEU A 296 3.63 -5.30 17.73
CA LEU A 296 2.74 -4.19 17.35
C LEU A 296 1.41 -4.18 18.12
N GLY A 297 1.04 -5.30 18.76
CA GLY A 297 -0.17 -5.41 19.59
C GLY A 297 -1.46 -5.44 18.78
N ASP A 298 -2.57 -5.06 19.44
CA ASP A 298 -3.93 -5.12 18.87
C ASP A 298 -4.37 -3.83 18.15
N ASP A 299 -4.07 -2.67 18.74
CA ASP A 299 -4.43 -1.36 18.19
C ASP A 299 -3.47 -0.99 17.04
N VAL A 300 -3.55 -1.70 15.92
CA VAL A 300 -2.75 -1.46 14.71
C VAL A 300 -3.49 -1.87 13.44
N VAL A 301 -3.28 -1.15 12.34
CA VAL A 301 -3.69 -1.61 11.00
C VAL A 301 -2.51 -2.32 10.31
N LEU A 302 -2.64 -3.62 10.02
CA LEU A 302 -1.66 -4.37 9.25
C LEU A 302 -2.01 -4.33 7.75
N GLN A 303 -1.14 -3.75 6.92
CA GLN A 303 -1.38 -3.57 5.48
C GLN A 303 -0.52 -4.51 4.63
N PHE A 304 -1.19 -5.42 3.93
CA PHE A 304 -0.59 -6.40 3.03
C PHE A 304 -0.90 -6.03 1.57
N GLY A 305 -0.09 -5.18 0.94
CA GLY A 305 -0.23 -4.85 -0.49
C GLY A 305 0.18 -6.03 -1.37
N GLY A 306 1.49 -6.19 -1.61
CA GLY A 306 2.03 -7.33 -2.37
C GLY A 306 1.69 -8.69 -1.74
N GLY A 307 1.62 -8.76 -0.40
CA GLY A 307 1.21 -9.97 0.33
C GLY A 307 -0.28 -10.36 0.19
N THR A 308 -1.09 -9.55 -0.50
CA THR A 308 -2.48 -9.90 -0.89
C THR A 308 -2.59 -10.04 -2.39
N ILE A 309 -2.18 -9.02 -3.14
CA ILE A 309 -2.36 -8.96 -4.60
C ILE A 309 -1.45 -9.95 -5.33
N GLY A 310 -0.26 -10.22 -4.78
CA GLY A 310 0.69 -11.18 -5.34
C GLY A 310 0.38 -12.64 -5.03
N HIS A 311 -0.79 -12.96 -4.46
CA HIS A 311 -1.19 -14.34 -4.20
C HIS A 311 -1.53 -15.04 -5.53
N PRO A 312 -0.98 -16.23 -5.82
CA PRO A 312 -1.10 -16.87 -7.14
C PRO A 312 -2.53 -17.31 -7.46
N ASP A 313 -3.32 -17.63 -6.44
CA ASP A 313 -4.74 -18.00 -6.58
C ASP A 313 -5.69 -16.78 -6.60
N GLY A 314 -5.16 -15.57 -6.77
CA GLY A 314 -5.92 -14.33 -6.88
C GLY A 314 -6.12 -13.56 -5.57
N ILE A 315 -6.68 -12.35 -5.69
CA ILE A 315 -6.73 -11.34 -4.63
C ILE A 315 -7.62 -11.75 -3.45
N GLN A 316 -8.76 -12.40 -3.73
CA GLN A 316 -9.65 -12.91 -2.68
C GLN A 316 -8.96 -13.99 -1.83
N ALA A 317 -8.17 -14.87 -2.46
CA ALA A 317 -7.39 -15.88 -1.76
C ALA A 317 -6.30 -15.21 -0.88
N GLY A 318 -5.57 -14.23 -1.41
CA GLY A 318 -4.60 -13.47 -0.63
C GLY A 318 -5.21 -12.76 0.58
N ALA A 319 -6.40 -12.16 0.42
CA ALA A 319 -7.11 -11.50 1.51
C ALA A 319 -7.57 -12.51 2.58
N THR A 320 -8.06 -13.67 2.14
CA THR A 320 -8.47 -14.78 3.00
C THR A 320 -7.27 -15.31 3.80
N ALA A 321 -6.13 -15.54 3.16
CA ALA A 321 -4.91 -16.02 3.80
C ALA A 321 -4.45 -15.09 4.93
N ASN A 322 -4.36 -13.78 4.66
CA ASN A 322 -3.94 -12.80 5.66
C ASN A 322 -4.91 -12.72 6.84
N ARG A 323 -6.22 -12.80 6.59
CA ARG A 323 -7.23 -12.74 7.66
C ARG A 323 -7.22 -14.00 8.52
N VAL A 324 -7.17 -15.19 7.92
CA VAL A 324 -7.08 -16.45 8.67
C VAL A 324 -5.81 -16.50 9.52
N ALA A 325 -4.67 -16.06 8.98
CA ALA A 325 -3.41 -15.97 9.72
C ALA A 325 -3.51 -15.05 10.95
N LEU A 326 -4.18 -13.89 10.80
CA LEU A 326 -4.40 -12.94 11.89
C LEU A 326 -5.28 -13.56 12.98
N GLU A 327 -6.46 -14.04 12.60
CA GLU A 327 -7.44 -14.56 13.56
C GLU A 327 -6.90 -15.77 14.32
N CYS A 328 -6.24 -16.72 13.66
CA CYS A 328 -5.67 -17.89 14.33
C CYS A 328 -4.53 -17.52 15.29
N MET A 329 -3.71 -16.52 14.94
CA MET A 329 -2.63 -16.04 15.80
C MET A 329 -3.17 -15.35 17.06
N VAL A 330 -4.21 -14.52 16.91
CA VAL A 330 -4.85 -13.84 18.03
C VAL A 330 -5.57 -14.83 18.94
N ILE A 331 -6.26 -15.85 18.39
CA ILE A 331 -6.86 -16.93 19.17
C ILE A 331 -5.78 -17.65 19.99
N ALA A 332 -4.70 -18.11 19.35
CA ALA A 332 -3.61 -18.82 20.01
C ALA A 332 -2.95 -17.99 21.13
N ARG A 333 -2.74 -16.69 20.89
CA ARG A 333 -2.25 -15.76 21.91
C ARG A 333 -3.20 -15.69 23.10
N ASN A 334 -4.49 -15.52 22.85
CA ASN A 334 -5.50 -15.36 23.90
C ASN A 334 -5.73 -16.66 24.70
N GLU A 335 -5.43 -17.82 24.11
CA GLU A 335 -5.37 -19.12 24.79
C GLU A 335 -4.09 -19.32 25.63
N GLY A 336 -3.15 -18.36 25.60
CA GLY A 336 -1.92 -18.39 26.39
C GLY A 336 -0.79 -19.21 25.79
N ARG A 337 -0.84 -19.53 24.48
CA ARG A 337 0.26 -20.21 23.79
C ARG A 337 1.46 -19.29 23.67
N ASP A 338 2.67 -19.85 23.63
CA ASP A 338 3.87 -19.09 23.26
C ASP A 338 3.90 -18.86 21.75
N TYR A 339 3.00 -17.98 21.29
CA TYR A 339 2.79 -17.72 19.87
C TYR A 339 3.99 -17.10 19.17
N LEU A 340 4.96 -16.53 19.91
CA LEU A 340 6.20 -16.03 19.32
C LEU A 340 7.09 -17.19 18.86
N SER A 341 7.26 -18.21 19.70
CA SER A 341 8.05 -19.40 19.37
C SER A 341 7.26 -20.39 18.51
N GLU A 342 5.98 -20.60 18.83
CA GLU A 342 5.08 -21.55 18.16
C GLU A 342 4.42 -20.98 16.89
N GLY A 343 4.62 -19.70 16.60
CA GLY A 343 3.94 -18.95 15.53
C GLY A 343 3.90 -19.65 14.18
N PRO A 344 5.05 -20.09 13.62
CA PRO A 344 5.07 -20.84 12.36
C PRO A 344 4.25 -22.14 12.41
N GLN A 345 4.19 -22.81 13.56
CA GLN A 345 3.40 -24.03 13.72
C GLN A 345 1.90 -23.73 13.79
N ILE A 346 1.49 -22.69 14.52
CA ILE A 346 0.10 -22.20 14.57
C ILE A 346 -0.41 -21.91 13.14
N LEU A 347 0.40 -21.21 12.34
CA LEU A 347 0.04 -20.89 10.95
C LEU A 347 -0.05 -22.15 10.08
N ARG A 348 0.88 -23.10 10.21
CA ARG A 348 0.82 -24.39 9.49
C ARG A 348 -0.40 -25.22 9.90
N ASP A 349 -0.80 -25.19 11.16
CA ASP A 349 -1.98 -25.91 11.63
C ASP A 349 -3.27 -25.32 11.04
N ALA A 350 -3.38 -23.99 10.98
CA ALA A 350 -4.49 -23.32 10.30
C ALA A 350 -4.48 -23.56 8.77
N ALA A 351 -3.30 -23.64 8.16
CA ALA A 351 -3.16 -23.89 6.72
C ALA A 351 -3.68 -25.27 6.28
N LYS A 352 -3.70 -26.27 7.18
CA LYS A 352 -4.27 -27.61 6.90
C LYS A 352 -5.73 -27.57 6.45
N THR A 353 -6.49 -26.56 6.89
CA THR A 353 -7.91 -26.38 6.54
C THR A 353 -8.15 -25.11 5.72
N CYS A 354 -7.11 -24.38 5.32
CA CYS A 354 -7.19 -23.16 4.53
C CYS A 354 -6.18 -23.18 3.39
N GLY A 355 -6.61 -23.62 2.20
CA GLY A 355 -5.80 -23.65 0.98
C GLY A 355 -5.10 -22.32 0.66
N PRO A 356 -5.79 -21.18 0.68
CA PRO A 356 -5.14 -19.88 0.47
C PRO A 356 -4.00 -19.59 1.45
N LEU A 357 -4.17 -19.91 2.75
CA LEU A 357 -3.10 -19.73 3.71
C LEU A 357 -1.92 -20.67 3.44
N GLN A 358 -2.18 -21.93 3.08
CA GLN A 358 -1.13 -22.88 2.69
C GLN A 358 -0.29 -22.33 1.53
N THR A 359 -0.94 -21.89 0.45
CA THR A 359 -0.28 -21.32 -0.72
C THR A 359 0.56 -20.07 -0.36
N ALA A 360 -0.01 -19.15 0.43
CA ALA A 360 0.69 -17.95 0.87
C ALA A 360 1.94 -18.25 1.71
N LEU A 361 1.87 -19.25 2.61
CA LEU A 361 3.01 -19.68 3.41
C LEU A 361 4.09 -20.33 2.54
N ASP A 362 3.72 -21.21 1.62
CA ASP A 362 4.68 -21.85 0.72
C ASP A 362 5.42 -20.86 -0.17
N LEU A 363 4.71 -19.82 -0.65
CA LEU A 363 5.27 -18.81 -1.54
C LEU A 363 6.27 -17.88 -0.84
N TRP A 364 5.97 -17.44 0.39
CA TRP A 364 6.73 -16.36 1.04
C TRP A 364 7.52 -16.76 2.29
N LYS A 365 7.51 -18.04 2.72
CA LYS A 365 8.20 -18.50 3.94
C LYS A 365 9.68 -18.13 4.03
N ASP A 366 10.38 -18.06 2.90
CA ASP A 366 11.82 -17.80 2.85
C ASP A 366 12.14 -16.30 2.66
N ILE A 367 11.13 -15.44 2.59
CA ILE A 367 11.30 -14.00 2.39
C ILE A 367 11.48 -13.31 3.75
N SER A 368 12.63 -12.66 3.92
CA SER A 368 12.91 -11.82 5.09
C SER A 368 13.76 -10.60 4.68
N PHE A 369 13.64 -9.51 5.45
CA PHE A 369 14.35 -8.26 5.20
C PHE A 369 15.32 -7.96 6.35
N ASN A 370 16.41 -8.72 6.41
CA ASN A 370 17.40 -8.59 7.49
C ASN A 370 18.54 -7.66 7.07
N TYR A 371 18.43 -6.39 7.44
CA TYR A 371 19.46 -5.38 7.21
C TYR A 371 19.77 -4.64 8.51
N THR A 372 21.03 -4.24 8.69
CA THR A 372 21.43 -3.44 9.85
C THR A 372 20.64 -2.13 9.88
N SER A 373 19.96 -1.87 11.01
CA SER A 373 19.22 -0.62 11.21
C SER A 373 20.16 0.58 11.35
N THR A 374 19.75 1.72 10.79
CA THR A 374 20.42 3.01 10.89
C THR A 374 19.89 3.86 12.04
N ASP A 375 18.60 3.78 12.39
CA ASP A 375 17.98 4.48 13.53
C ASP A 375 17.87 3.51 14.72
N THR A 376 18.93 3.44 15.53
CA THR A 376 19.06 2.51 16.66
C THR A 376 19.09 3.25 17.99
N ALA A 377 18.63 2.59 19.06
CA ALA A 377 18.71 3.11 20.43
C ALA A 377 20.16 3.45 20.83
N ASP A 378 20.32 4.45 21.70
CA ASP A 378 21.60 4.77 22.35
C ASP A 378 21.78 4.04 23.69
N PHE A 379 20.68 3.60 24.30
CA PHE A 379 20.65 2.96 25.61
C PHE A 379 20.14 1.53 25.45
N VAL A 380 21.02 0.55 25.63
CA VAL A 380 20.62 -0.86 25.65
C VAL A 380 20.44 -1.28 27.11
N PRO A 381 19.40 -2.08 27.46
CA PRO A 381 19.26 -2.60 28.81
C PRO A 381 20.55 -3.30 29.25
N THR A 382 21.15 -2.85 30.36
CA THR A 382 22.29 -3.56 30.94
C THR A 382 21.77 -4.91 31.44
N THR A 383 22.29 -6.02 30.92
CA THR A 383 22.05 -7.32 31.51
C THR A 383 22.62 -7.30 32.91
N THR A 384 21.77 -7.31 33.94
CA THR A 384 22.22 -7.65 35.29
C THR A 384 22.79 -9.06 35.23
N ALA A 385 24.11 -9.16 35.33
CA ALA A 385 24.76 -10.42 35.64
C ALA A 385 24.20 -10.87 36.99
N ASN A 386 23.44 -11.96 37.00
CA ASN A 386 23.13 -12.65 38.24
C ASN A 386 24.48 -13.11 38.82
N ILE A 387 24.87 -12.50 39.94
CA ILE A 387 25.96 -13.00 40.81
C ILE A 387 25.42 -14.19 41.58
#